data_AF-A0A7S3UJG3-F1
#
_entry.id   AF-A0A7S3UJG3-F1
#
_cell.length_a   1.000
_cell.length_b   1.000
_cell.length_c   1.000
_cell.angle_alpha   90.00
_cell.angle_beta   90.00
_cell.angle_gamma   90.00
#
_symmetry.space_group_name_H-M   'P 1'
#
loop_
_entity.id
_entity.type
_entity.pdbx_description
1 polymer ?
#
loop_
_entity_poly.entity_id
_entity_poly.type
_entity_poly.pdbx_seq_one_letter_code
_entity_poly.pdbx_strand_id
1 'polypeptide(L)'
;EPVSNPALVELTSNFVFTFPFSDHPTNSFPDNLRSEVDRLWMNSDLQQAALSAKGKFSGAGVAVVHGDLHSGSIMVHPETGSVKIIDCEFGFWGPPAFDIGMFVAGYVFAHARYAALDD
;
A
#
# COMPACT_ATOMS: atom_id res chain seq x y z
N GLU A 1 2.31 13.36 -22.93
CA GLU A 1 2.07 14.09 -21.67
C GLU A 1 2.23 13.11 -20.50
N PRO A 2 2.59 13.57 -19.29
CA PRO A 2 2.64 12.68 -18.12
C PRO A 2 1.27 12.06 -17.88
N VAL A 3 1.23 10.77 -17.56
CA VAL A 3 0.00 10.12 -17.11
C VAL A 3 -0.39 10.75 -15.76
N SER A 4 -1.54 11.43 -15.73
CA SER A 4 -2.06 12.14 -14.56
C SER A 4 -3.36 11.48 -14.10
N ASN A 5 -3.42 11.11 -12.83
CA ASN A 5 -4.56 10.40 -12.23
C ASN A 5 -4.88 10.97 -10.84
N PRO A 6 -5.22 12.26 -10.74
CA PRO A 6 -5.23 13.00 -9.47
C PRO A 6 -6.20 12.39 -8.44
N ALA A 7 -7.37 11.91 -8.89
CA ALA A 7 -8.38 11.32 -8.00
C ALA A 7 -7.88 10.01 -7.37
N LEU A 8 -7.27 9.11 -8.14
CA LEU A 8 -6.78 7.83 -7.62
C LEU A 8 -5.45 7.99 -6.84
N VAL A 9 -4.63 8.97 -7.19
CA VAL A 9 -3.47 9.38 -6.38
C VAL A 9 -3.93 9.92 -5.02
N GLU A 10 -4.95 10.78 -4.98
CA GLU A 10 -5.52 11.27 -3.72
C GLU A 10 -6.13 10.14 -2.89
N LEU A 11 -6.86 9.23 -3.54
CA LEU A 11 -7.42 8.04 -2.90
C LEU A 11 -6.32 7.22 -2.22
N THR A 12 -5.26 6.88 -2.96
CA THR A 12 -4.11 6.12 -2.44
C THR A 12 -3.41 6.87 -1.31
N SER A 13 -3.19 8.17 -1.49
CA SER A 13 -2.59 9.06 -0.48
C SER A 13 -3.34 9.00 0.85
N ASN A 14 -4.67 8.98 0.78
CA ASN A 14 -5.53 8.95 1.95
C ASN A 14 -5.55 7.56 2.60
N PHE A 15 -5.81 6.50 1.82
CA PHE A 15 -5.99 5.15 2.36
C PHE A 15 -4.69 4.44 2.75
N VAL A 16 -3.56 4.78 2.15
CA VAL A 16 -2.26 4.14 2.46
C VAL A 16 -1.48 4.95 3.50
N PHE A 17 -1.49 6.28 3.40
CA PHE A 17 -0.56 7.11 4.20
C PHE A 17 -1.22 8.02 5.24
N THR A 18 -2.56 8.10 5.28
CA THR A 18 -3.25 9.06 6.16
C THR A 18 -4.23 8.38 7.10
N PHE A 19 -5.30 7.79 6.58
CA PHE A 19 -6.40 7.26 7.39
C PHE A 19 -5.99 6.15 8.36
N PRO A 20 -5.10 5.18 8.00
CA PRO A 20 -4.70 4.14 8.94
C PRO A 20 -4.01 4.67 10.21
N PHE A 21 -3.47 5.88 10.16
CA PHE A 21 -2.70 6.49 11.24
C PHE A 21 -3.53 7.44 12.13
N SER A 22 -4.85 7.46 12.00
CA SER A 22 -5.74 8.26 12.87
C SER A 22 -7.09 7.58 13.08
N ASP A 23 -7.90 8.12 13.99
CA ASP A 23 -9.27 7.65 14.21
C ASP A 23 -10.19 8.10 13.07
N HIS A 24 -10.10 7.40 11.94
CA HIS A 24 -10.85 7.70 10.73
C HIS A 24 -11.99 6.68 10.51
N PRO A 25 -13.21 7.13 10.11
CA PRO A 25 -14.39 6.26 9.98
C PRO A 25 -14.27 5.15 8.92
N THR A 26 -13.28 5.21 8.03
CA THR A 26 -13.01 4.15 7.04
C THR A 26 -12.19 3.00 7.61
N ASN A 27 -11.56 3.20 8.78
CA ASN A 27 -10.75 2.15 9.39
C ASN A 27 -11.67 1.05 9.92
N SER A 28 -11.31 -0.18 9.64
CA SER A 28 -12.03 -1.37 10.08
C SER A 28 -11.02 -2.38 10.61
N PHE A 29 -11.17 -2.73 11.89
CA PHE A 29 -10.32 -3.69 12.57
C PHE A 29 -11.12 -4.37 13.70
N PRO A 30 -10.78 -5.61 14.08
CA PRO A 30 -11.41 -6.30 15.21
C PRO A 30 -11.27 -5.56 16.55
N ASP A 31 -12.30 -5.58 17.39
CA ASP A 31 -12.32 -4.90 18.69
C ASP A 31 -11.16 -5.31 19.61
N ASN A 32 -10.72 -6.57 19.53
CA ASN A 32 -9.60 -7.07 20.32
C ASN A 32 -8.24 -6.47 19.94
N LEU A 33 -8.15 -5.73 18.83
CA LEU A 33 -6.95 -4.98 18.43
C LEU A 33 -6.95 -3.53 18.90
N ARG A 34 -7.99 -3.06 19.59
CA ARG A 34 -8.14 -1.64 19.93
C ARG A 34 -6.92 -1.05 20.65
N SER A 35 -6.36 -1.77 21.63
CA SER A 35 -5.17 -1.30 22.36
C SER A 35 -3.95 -1.15 21.46
N GLU A 36 -3.75 -2.05 20.49
CA GLU A 36 -2.63 -1.97 19.55
C GLU A 36 -2.83 -0.84 18.53
N VAL A 37 -4.06 -0.62 18.08
CA VAL A 37 -4.41 0.52 17.22
C VAL A 37 -4.17 1.85 17.94
N ASP A 38 -4.59 1.97 19.20
CA ASP A 38 -4.33 3.17 20.02
C ASP A 38 -2.82 3.43 20.15
N ARG A 39 -2.03 2.37 20.35
CA ARG A 39 -0.56 2.47 20.39
C ARG A 39 0.03 2.93 19.06
N LEU A 40 -0.48 2.45 17.93
CA LEU A 40 -0.05 2.90 16.60
C LEU A 40 -0.37 4.38 16.39
N TRP A 41 -1.58 4.82 16.75
CA TRP A 41 -2.01 6.21 16.59
C TRP A 41 -1.22 7.18 17.47
N MET A 42 -0.83 6.75 18.68
CA MET A 42 -0.01 7.57 19.60
C MET A 42 1.50 7.52 19.30
N ASN A 43 1.95 6.71 18.36
CA ASN A 43 3.37 6.59 18.02
C ASN A 43 3.83 7.72 17.08
N SER A 44 4.45 8.76 17.64
CA SER A 44 4.92 9.93 16.87
C SER A 44 5.91 9.59 15.77
N ASP A 45 6.77 8.61 15.97
CA ASP A 45 7.80 8.25 14.98
C ASP A 45 7.16 7.58 13.77
N LEU A 46 6.15 6.74 14.01
CA LEU A 46 5.35 6.13 12.94
C LEU A 46 4.56 7.19 12.17
N GLN A 47 3.93 8.15 12.86
CA GLN A 47 3.22 9.27 12.24
C GLN A 47 4.13 10.09 11.32
N GLN A 48 5.35 10.40 11.80
CA GLN A 48 6.33 11.15 11.00
C GLN A 48 6.82 10.34 9.80
N ALA A 49 7.05 9.03 9.95
CA ALA A 49 7.42 8.16 8.85
C ALA A 49 6.32 8.09 7.78
N ALA A 50 5.06 7.94 8.18
CA ALA A 50 3.91 7.93 7.28
C ALA A 50 3.76 9.26 6.52
N LEU A 51 3.89 10.40 7.22
CA LEU A 51 3.86 11.72 6.59
C LEU A 51 5.03 11.93 5.61
N SER A 52 6.23 11.47 5.96
CA SER A 52 7.39 11.52 5.06
C SER A 52 7.17 10.67 3.80
N ALA A 53 6.61 9.47 3.96
CA ALA A 53 6.28 8.58 2.85
C ALA A 53 5.20 9.19 1.94
N LYS A 54 4.16 9.80 2.52
CA LYS A 54 3.14 10.57 1.79
C LYS A 54 3.77 11.68 0.95
N GLY A 55 4.68 12.47 1.54
CA GLY A 55 5.37 13.54 0.83
C GLY A 55 6.19 13.05 -0.37
N LYS A 56 6.83 11.88 -0.24
CA LYS A 56 7.54 11.25 -1.37
C LYS A 56 6.58 10.71 -2.44
N PHE A 57 5.45 10.14 -2.04
CA PHE A 57 4.43 9.61 -2.94
C PHE A 57 3.77 10.73 -3.78
N SER A 58 3.41 11.84 -3.15
CA SER A 58 2.80 13.01 -3.80
C SER A 58 3.82 13.94 -4.48
N GLY A 59 5.12 13.64 -4.39
CA GLY A 59 6.20 14.43 -4.97
C GLY A 59 6.34 14.25 -6.48
N ALA A 60 7.36 14.87 -7.07
CA ALA A 60 7.67 14.69 -8.48
C ALA A 60 8.06 13.23 -8.78
N GLY A 61 7.23 12.55 -9.56
CA GLY A 61 7.50 11.19 -10.02
C GLY A 61 8.67 11.12 -11.01
N VAL A 62 9.24 9.93 -11.16
CA VAL A 62 10.39 9.67 -12.05
C VAL A 62 10.09 8.59 -13.10
N ALA A 63 8.95 7.90 -13.00
CA ALA A 63 8.50 6.91 -13.96
C ALA A 63 6.97 6.76 -13.92
N VAL A 64 6.39 6.09 -14.92
CA VAL A 64 5.02 5.57 -14.80
C VAL A 64 5.05 4.36 -13.86
N VAL A 65 4.24 4.42 -12.80
CA VAL A 65 4.02 3.32 -11.86
C VAL A 65 2.66 2.69 -12.09
N HIS A 66 2.48 1.45 -11.64
CA HIS A 66 1.19 0.77 -11.58
C HIS A 66 0.25 1.44 -10.58
N GLY A 67 0.77 1.84 -9.42
CA GLY A 67 0.01 2.55 -8.39
C GLY A 67 -0.87 1.65 -7.52
N ASP A 68 -0.92 0.34 -7.79
CA ASP A 68 -1.64 -0.65 -6.97
C ASP A 68 -1.09 -2.09 -7.15
N LEU A 69 0.24 -2.24 -7.12
CA LEU A 69 0.90 -3.52 -7.42
C LEU A 69 0.92 -4.47 -6.21
N HIS A 70 -0.24 -4.99 -5.83
CA HIS A 70 -0.37 -6.08 -4.85
C HIS A 70 -0.54 -7.45 -5.54
N SER A 71 -0.52 -8.53 -4.77
CA SER A 71 -0.60 -9.90 -5.33
C SER A 71 -1.91 -10.20 -6.08
N GLY A 72 -2.97 -9.41 -5.84
CA GLY A 72 -4.24 -9.54 -6.57
C GLY A 72 -4.15 -9.00 -8.01
N SER A 73 -3.22 -8.08 -8.27
CA SER A 73 -2.94 -7.48 -9.58
C SER A 73 -1.94 -8.30 -10.40
N ILE A 74 -1.61 -9.52 -9.95
CA ILE A 74 -0.62 -10.40 -10.58
C ILE A 74 -1.24 -11.78 -10.82
N MET A 75 -1.32 -12.17 -12.09
CA MET A 75 -1.72 -13.51 -12.50
C MET A 75 -0.48 -14.35 -12.82
N VAL A 76 -0.43 -15.56 -12.26
CA VAL A 76 0.62 -16.54 -12.52
C VAL A 76 -0.01 -17.79 -13.10
N HIS A 77 0.48 -18.23 -14.25
CA HIS A 77 0.07 -19.51 -14.83
C HIS A 77 0.87 -20.64 -14.16
N PRO A 78 0.22 -21.60 -13.48
CA PRO A 78 0.92 -22.59 -12.66
C PRO A 78 1.80 -23.54 -13.48
N GLU A 79 1.36 -23.94 -14.68
CA GLU A 79 2.11 -24.92 -15.48
C GLU A 79 3.29 -24.31 -16.24
N THR A 80 3.13 -23.11 -16.81
CA THR A 80 4.13 -22.46 -17.65
C THR A 80 5.04 -21.49 -16.88
N GLY A 81 4.64 -21.10 -15.67
CA GLY A 81 5.30 -20.05 -14.89
C GLY A 81 5.14 -18.65 -15.48
N SER A 82 4.29 -18.44 -16.49
CA SER A 82 4.12 -17.12 -17.09
C SER A 82 3.44 -16.16 -16.11
N VAL A 83 3.94 -14.92 -16.03
CA VAL A 83 3.41 -13.87 -15.15
C VAL A 83 2.81 -12.76 -15.99
N LYS A 84 1.63 -12.27 -15.58
CA LYS A 84 0.96 -11.11 -16.15
C LYS A 84 0.56 -10.16 -15.03
N ILE A 85 0.99 -8.90 -15.15
CA ILE A 85 0.51 -7.81 -14.31
C ILE A 85 -0.72 -7.21 -15.00
N ILE A 86 -1.79 -6.98 -14.24
CA ILE A 86 -3.10 -6.51 -14.72
C ILE A 86 -3.58 -5.35 -13.86
N ASP A 87 -4.64 -4.67 -14.29
CA ASP A 87 -5.38 -3.68 -13.49
C ASP A 87 -4.59 -2.39 -13.15
N CYS A 88 -3.97 -1.79 -14.16
CA CYS A 88 -3.18 -0.56 -14.03
C CYS A 88 -4.03 0.72 -13.86
N GLU A 89 -5.24 0.66 -13.28
CA GLU A 89 -6.16 1.80 -13.21
C GLU A 89 -5.64 2.94 -12.32
N PHE A 90 -4.80 2.64 -11.32
CA PHE A 90 -4.11 3.60 -10.47
C PHE A 90 -2.84 4.20 -11.09
N GLY A 91 -2.53 3.85 -12.33
CA GLY A 91 -1.28 4.24 -12.97
C GLY A 91 -1.10 5.76 -13.05
N PHE A 92 0.08 6.24 -12.65
CA PHE A 92 0.44 7.66 -12.68
C PHE A 92 1.95 7.85 -12.80
N TRP A 93 2.38 9.07 -13.08
CA TRP A 93 3.81 9.43 -13.02
C TRP A 93 4.26 9.61 -11.57
N GLY A 94 4.90 8.58 -10.99
CA GLY A 94 5.16 8.46 -9.55
C GLY A 94 6.54 7.87 -9.20
N PRO A 95 6.77 7.54 -7.92
CA PRO A 95 8.01 6.92 -7.45
C PRO A 95 7.97 5.38 -7.63
N PRO A 96 8.90 4.76 -8.39
CA PRO A 96 8.96 3.29 -8.58
C PRO A 96 9.02 2.48 -7.28
N ALA A 97 9.59 3.07 -6.22
CA ALA A 97 9.65 2.44 -4.91
C ALA A 97 8.26 2.14 -4.31
N PHE A 98 7.21 2.84 -4.74
CA PHE A 98 5.84 2.58 -4.28
C PHE A 98 5.35 1.20 -4.74
N ASP A 99 5.46 0.88 -6.03
CA ASP A 99 5.08 -0.45 -6.55
C ASP A 99 5.90 -1.57 -5.92
N ILE A 100 7.21 -1.37 -5.77
CA ILE A 100 8.09 -2.35 -5.12
C ILE A 100 7.68 -2.56 -3.66
N GLY A 101 7.37 -1.48 -2.94
CA GLY A 101 6.95 -1.54 -1.54
C GLY A 101 5.62 -2.28 -1.37
N MET A 102 4.63 -1.98 -2.20
CA MET A 102 3.31 -2.65 -2.24
C MET A 102 3.47 -4.16 -2.47
N PHE A 103 4.28 -4.54 -3.47
CA PHE A 103 4.54 -5.93 -3.80
C PHE A 103 5.23 -6.68 -2.65
N VAL A 104 6.27 -6.09 -2.06
CA VAL A 104 6.99 -6.69 -0.92
C VAL A 104 6.09 -6.80 0.31
N ALA A 105 5.28 -5.79 0.61
CA ALA A 105 4.33 -5.82 1.73
C ALA A 105 3.36 -7.01 1.62
N GLY A 106 2.90 -7.33 0.40
CA GLY A 106 2.09 -8.52 0.14
C GLY A 106 2.74 -9.82 0.61
N TYR A 107 4.04 -10.02 0.37
CA TYR A 107 4.77 -11.19 0.87
C TYR A 107 4.95 -11.17 2.37
N VAL A 108 5.20 -10.00 2.97
CA VAL A 108 5.30 -9.88 4.43
C VAL A 108 3.98 -10.28 5.10
N PHE A 109 2.85 -9.83 4.56
CA PHE A 109 1.53 -10.21 5.07
C PHE A 109 1.24 -11.71 4.87
N ALA A 110 1.57 -12.27 3.70
CA ALA A 110 1.40 -13.69 3.44
C ALA A 110 2.24 -14.56 4.40
N HIS A 111 3.50 -14.16 4.65
CA HIS A 111 4.38 -14.83 5.59
C HIS A 111 3.88 -14.71 7.04
N ALA A 112 3.46 -13.51 7.47
CA ALA A 112 2.90 -13.30 8.81
C ALA A 112 1.65 -14.16 9.04
N ARG A 113 0.78 -14.27 8.03
CA ARG A 113 -0.38 -15.17 8.07
C ARG A 113 0.04 -16.63 8.18
N TYR A 114 0.99 -17.09 7.36
CA TYR A 114 1.48 -18.46 7.39
C TYR A 114 2.04 -18.81 8.78
N ALA A 115 2.89 -17.95 9.33
CA ALA A 115 3.46 -18.14 10.67
C ALA A 115 2.38 -18.20 11.78
N ALA A 116 1.30 -17.44 11.65
CA ALA A 116 0.21 -17.44 12.62
C ALA A 116 -0.76 -18.63 12.51
N LEU A 117 -0.68 -19.43 11.44
CA LEU A 117 -1.52 -20.61 11.21
C LEU A 117 -0.78 -21.94 11.42
N ASP A 118 0.55 -21.91 11.41
CA ASP A 118 1.42 -23.08 11.64
C ASP A 118 1.74 -23.30 13.15
N ASP A 119 1.31 -22.38 14.02
CA ASP A 119 1.18 -22.55 15.49
C ASP A 119 -0.22 -23.07 15.88
#